data_AF-A0AAD9X4K5-F1
#
_entry.id   AF-A0AAD9X4K5-F1
#
_cell.length_a   1.000
_cell.length_b   1.000
_cell.length_c   1.000
_cell.angle_alpha   90.00
_cell.angle_beta   90.00
_cell.angle_gamma   90.00
#
_symmetry.space_group_name_H-M   'P 1'
#
loop_
_entity.id
_entity.type
_entity.pdbx_description
1 polymer ?
#
loop_
_entity_poly.entity_id
_entity_poly.type
_entity_poly.pdbx_seq_one_letter_code
_entity_poly.pdbx_strand_id
1 'polypeptide(L)'
;MDSSFVDFEPYSSLVETLKEICGLSYKDVIEKKFDSVEDACAFYHGYSRAVGFGVRLCNKIHDSEGRIISRVWVYEKEGFRAKKYKCNTNSKRRPQLQTRVGCKARFSVSLNRDTNKYIVRAFKKNYCHKLATFREVAWLRSYNNIDPEDLSKIDAMGNYCIRPCFYI
;
A
#
# COMPACT_ATOMS: atom_id res chain seq x y z
N MET A 1 31.97 -32.79 -0.09
CA MET A 1 30.56 -32.84 0.33
C MET A 1 30.01 -31.44 0.13
N ASP A 2 29.23 -31.29 -0.93
CA ASP A 2 28.84 -30.02 -1.53
C ASP A 2 28.03 -29.14 -0.58
N SER A 3 28.61 -27.98 -0.25
CA SER A 3 27.85 -26.83 0.23
C SER A 3 27.60 -25.93 -0.98
N SER A 4 26.64 -26.34 -1.82
CA SER A 4 26.07 -25.43 -2.80
C SER A 4 25.20 -24.43 -2.03
N PHE A 5 25.84 -23.39 -1.51
CA PHE A 5 25.20 -22.12 -1.19
C PHE A 5 24.47 -21.68 -2.44
N VAL A 6 23.14 -21.78 -2.42
CA VAL A 6 22.29 -21.43 -3.54
C VAL A 6 22.52 -19.95 -3.82
N ASP A 7 23.19 -19.65 -4.94
CA ASP A 7 23.34 -18.28 -5.43
C ASP A 7 21.94 -17.68 -5.60
N PHE A 8 21.58 -16.81 -4.66
CA PHE A 8 20.36 -16.02 -4.72
C PHE A 8 20.59 -14.89 -5.72
N GLU A 9 20.54 -15.23 -7.01
CA GLU A 9 20.58 -14.30 -8.14
C GLU A 9 19.23 -13.64 -8.56
N PRO A 10 18.13 -13.53 -7.76
CA PRO A 10 16.99 -12.73 -8.19
C PRO A 10 17.13 -11.24 -7.81
N TYR A 11 18.17 -10.82 -7.08
CA TYR A 11 18.25 -9.46 -6.55
C TYR A 11 18.60 -8.42 -7.61
N SER A 12 19.48 -8.73 -8.57
CA SER A 12 19.94 -7.74 -9.57
C SER A 12 18.82 -7.30 -10.52
N SER A 13 18.07 -8.26 -11.06
CA SER A 13 16.92 -8.00 -11.94
C SER A 13 15.75 -7.32 -11.21
N LEU A 14 15.54 -7.66 -9.93
CA LEU A 14 14.60 -6.93 -9.07
C LEU A 14 15.05 -5.49 -8.84
N VAL A 15 16.33 -5.22 -8.60
CA VAL A 15 16.82 -3.84 -8.41
C VAL A 15 16.72 -3.02 -9.71
N GLU A 16 16.95 -3.63 -10.87
CA GLU A 16 16.79 -2.98 -12.17
C GLU A 16 15.33 -2.62 -12.48
N THR A 17 14.42 -3.57 -12.31
CA THR A 17 12.97 -3.31 -12.47
C THR A 17 12.46 -2.24 -11.49
N LEU A 18 12.96 -2.21 -10.24
CA LEU A 18 12.60 -1.18 -9.27
C LEU A 18 13.18 0.20 -9.63
N LYS A 19 14.37 0.26 -10.24
CA LYS A 19 14.94 1.52 -10.77
C LYS A 19 14.09 2.08 -11.89
N GLU A 20 13.64 1.25 -12.83
CA GLU A 20 12.73 1.67 -13.91
C GLU A 20 11.40 2.21 -13.34
N ILE A 21 10.81 1.51 -12.37
CA ILE A 21 9.55 1.92 -11.73
C ILE A 21 9.71 3.24 -10.97
N CYS A 22 10.84 3.45 -10.27
CA CYS A 22 11.12 4.70 -9.56
C CYS A 22 11.36 5.89 -10.51
N GLY A 23 11.81 5.60 -11.74
CA GLY A 23 12.07 6.55 -12.82
C GLY A 23 10.83 6.98 -13.60
N LEU A 24 9.66 6.37 -13.38
CA LEU A 24 8.43 6.71 -14.10
C LEU A 24 8.07 8.19 -13.92
N SER A 25 7.86 8.86 -15.06
CA SER A 25 7.37 10.23 -15.11
C SER A 25 5.88 10.27 -14.81
N TYR A 26 5.40 11.45 -14.40
CA TYR A 26 3.97 11.70 -14.20
C TYR A 26 3.14 11.37 -15.45
N LYS A 27 3.68 11.65 -16.64
CA LYS A 27 3.01 11.41 -17.92
C LYS A 27 2.80 9.92 -18.17
N ASP A 28 3.86 9.13 -18.01
CA ASP A 28 3.85 7.67 -18.21
C ASP A 28 2.80 6.97 -17.34
N VAL A 29 2.61 7.46 -16.12
CA VAL A 29 1.61 6.90 -15.20
C VAL A 29 0.20 7.29 -15.61
N ILE A 30 -0.04 8.52 -16.08
CA ILE A 30 -1.39 8.96 -16.47
C ILE A 30 -1.87 8.29 -17.76
N GLU A 31 -0.98 8.01 -18.69
CA GLU A 31 -1.33 7.39 -19.97
C GLU A 31 -1.66 5.89 -19.84
N LYS A 32 -1.33 5.27 -18.70
CA LYS A 32 -1.66 3.86 -18.44
C LYS A 32 -3.17 3.64 -18.36
N LYS A 33 -3.57 2.51 -18.95
CA LYS A 33 -4.92 1.98 -18.95
C LYS A 33 -4.87 0.57 -18.38
N PHE A 34 -5.86 0.21 -17.59
CA PHE A 34 -5.96 -1.10 -16.95
C PHE A 34 -7.28 -1.76 -17.35
N ASP A 35 -7.29 -3.08 -17.46
CA ASP A 35 -8.49 -3.83 -17.78
C ASP A 35 -9.31 -4.10 -16.50
N SER A 36 -8.65 -4.22 -15.34
CA SER A 36 -9.30 -4.40 -14.04
C SER A 36 -8.83 -3.41 -12.97
N VAL A 37 -9.56 -3.34 -11.84
CA VAL A 37 -9.15 -2.55 -10.66
C VAL A 37 -7.98 -3.24 -9.96
N GLU A 38 -7.93 -4.56 -10.04
CA GLU A 38 -6.90 -5.43 -9.49
C GLU A 38 -5.56 -5.17 -10.17
N ASP A 39 -5.54 -5.01 -11.49
CA ASP A 39 -4.32 -4.67 -12.25
C ASP A 39 -3.79 -3.29 -11.85
N ALA A 40 -4.70 -2.30 -11.72
CA ALA A 40 -4.34 -0.97 -11.24
C ALA A 40 -3.81 -1.01 -9.79
N CYS A 41 -4.37 -1.89 -8.95
CA CYS A 41 -3.92 -2.13 -7.58
C CYS A 41 -2.51 -2.71 -7.56
N ALA A 42 -2.26 -3.77 -8.33
CA ALA A 42 -0.97 -4.44 -8.43
C ALA A 42 0.11 -3.49 -8.96
N PHE A 43 -0.20 -2.71 -10.00
CA PHE A 43 0.69 -1.67 -10.53
C PHE A 43 1.06 -0.66 -9.45
N TYR A 44 0.07 -0.08 -8.75
CA TYR A 44 0.37 0.94 -7.75
C TYR A 44 1.08 0.38 -6.53
N HIS A 45 0.78 -0.86 -6.12
CA HIS A 45 1.50 -1.58 -5.06
C HIS A 45 2.97 -1.86 -5.45
N GLY A 46 3.23 -2.23 -6.70
CA GLY A 46 4.59 -2.38 -7.22
C GLY A 46 5.34 -1.04 -7.21
N TYR A 47 4.70 0.02 -7.68
CA TYR A 47 5.25 1.38 -7.63
C TYR A 47 5.58 1.82 -6.21
N SER A 48 4.65 1.64 -5.27
CA SER A 48 4.86 2.04 -3.88
C SER A 48 5.91 1.19 -3.18
N ARG A 49 6.03 -0.10 -3.52
CA ARG A 49 7.10 -0.96 -3.01
C ARG A 49 8.46 -0.51 -3.51
N ALA A 50 8.56 -0.13 -4.79
CA ALA A 50 9.80 0.39 -5.39
C ALA A 50 10.24 1.71 -4.77
N VAL A 51 9.31 2.65 -4.62
CA VAL A 51 9.60 3.97 -4.05
C VAL A 51 9.80 3.91 -2.53
N GLY A 52 9.28 2.86 -1.88
CA GLY A 52 9.57 2.58 -0.48
C GLY A 52 8.52 3.10 0.48
N PHE A 53 7.24 2.90 0.16
CA PHE A 53 6.15 3.47 0.94
C PHE A 53 4.93 2.55 0.98
N GLY A 54 4.20 2.59 2.08
CA GLY A 54 3.00 1.77 2.26
C GLY A 54 1.76 2.40 1.62
N VAL A 55 0.88 1.55 1.09
CA VAL A 55 -0.38 1.97 0.47
C VAL A 55 -1.55 1.60 1.36
N ARG A 56 -2.54 2.50 1.41
CA ARG A 56 -3.82 2.26 2.04
C ARG A 56 -4.93 2.36 1.00
N LEU A 57 -5.85 1.39 1.03
CA LEU A 57 -7.07 1.44 0.26
C LEU A 57 -7.98 2.54 0.85
N CYS A 58 -8.41 3.47 0.00
CA CYS A 58 -9.34 4.52 0.39
C CYS A 58 -10.71 4.26 -0.25
N ASN A 59 -11.36 5.31 -0.73
CA ASN A 59 -12.72 5.27 -1.19
C ASN A 59 -12.83 4.42 -2.48
N LYS A 60 -13.96 3.73 -2.61
CA LYS A 60 -14.44 3.14 -3.86
C LYS A 60 -15.82 3.69 -4.16
N ILE A 61 -16.12 3.88 -5.44
CA ILE A 61 -17.42 4.27 -5.93
C ILE A 61 -17.93 3.12 -6.80
N HIS A 62 -19.18 2.74 -6.60
CA HIS A 62 -19.85 1.70 -7.36
C HIS A 62 -20.94 2.32 -8.25
N ASP A 63 -21.24 1.66 -9.37
CA ASP A 63 -22.43 1.94 -10.17
C ASP A 63 -23.69 1.35 -9.51
N SER A 64 -24.86 1.66 -10.07
CA SER A 64 -26.13 1.05 -9.69
C SER A 64 -26.10 -0.48 -9.77
N GLU A 65 -25.32 -1.03 -10.70
CA GLU A 65 -25.10 -2.47 -10.89
C GLU A 65 -24.01 -3.07 -9.97
N GLY A 66 -23.42 -2.27 -9.07
CA GLY A 66 -22.38 -2.74 -8.15
C GLY A 66 -20.96 -2.80 -8.71
N ARG A 67 -20.76 -2.52 -10.00
CA ARG A 67 -19.42 -2.44 -10.63
C ARG A 67 -18.61 -1.28 -10.06
N ILE A 68 -17.31 -1.44 -9.86
CA ILE A 68 -16.45 -0.36 -9.34
C ILE A 68 -16.23 0.67 -10.44
N ILE A 69 -16.79 1.87 -10.30
CA ILE A 69 -16.53 2.97 -11.24
C ILE A 69 -15.20 3.65 -10.93
N SER A 70 -14.85 3.78 -9.65
CA SER A 70 -13.61 4.44 -9.25
C SER A 70 -13.04 3.84 -7.99
N ARG A 71 -11.71 3.78 -7.95
CA ARG A 71 -10.94 3.33 -6.80
C ARG A 71 -9.82 4.31 -6.52
N VAL A 72 -9.59 4.58 -5.23
CA VAL A 72 -8.55 5.49 -4.76
C VAL A 72 -7.61 4.75 -3.82
N TRP A 73 -6.33 4.84 -4.11
CA TRP A 73 -5.23 4.40 -3.26
C TRP A 73 -4.47 5.62 -2.75
N VAL A 74 -4.22 5.63 -1.46
CA VAL A 74 -3.60 6.75 -0.75
C VAL A 74 -2.35 6.28 -0.07
N TYR A 75 -1.40 7.19 0.10
CA TYR A 75 -0.25 6.89 0.92
C TYR A 75 -0.67 6.57 2.37
N GLU A 76 0.01 5.63 3.04
CA GLU A 76 -0.34 5.22 4.40
C GLU A 76 -0.44 6.42 5.36
N LYS A 77 0.48 7.38 5.23
CA LYS A 77 0.48 8.61 6.05
C LYS A 77 -0.28 9.80 5.42
N GLU A 78 -1.13 9.56 4.42
CA GLU A 78 -1.97 10.60 3.81
C GLU A 78 -2.95 11.22 4.81
N GLY A 79 -3.07 12.55 4.71
CA GLY A 79 -4.07 13.34 5.43
C GLY A 79 -3.84 13.42 6.94
N PHE A 80 -4.87 13.82 7.67
CA PHE A 80 -4.84 13.89 9.13
C PHE A 80 -5.98 13.06 9.73
N ARG A 81 -5.75 12.50 10.91
CA ARG A 81 -6.80 11.83 11.66
C ARG A 81 -7.76 12.88 12.21
N ALA A 82 -9.08 12.64 12.09
CA ALA A 82 -10.08 13.56 12.59
C ALA A 82 -9.93 13.80 14.10
N LYS A 83 -10.20 15.03 14.56
CA LYS A 83 -9.99 15.46 15.96
C LYS A 83 -10.67 14.53 16.98
N LYS A 84 -11.85 14.00 16.65
CA LYS A 84 -12.58 13.03 17.49
C LYS A 84 -11.81 11.76 17.85
N TYR A 85 -10.74 11.42 17.12
CA TYR A 85 -9.87 10.28 17.43
C TYR A 85 -8.58 10.67 18.16
N LYS A 86 -8.29 11.97 18.31
CA LYS A 86 -7.13 12.49 19.04
C LYS A 86 -7.47 12.81 20.50
N CYS A 87 -8.67 13.32 20.76
CA CYS A 87 -9.06 13.88 22.07
C CYS A 87 -10.30 13.20 22.68
N ASN A 88 -10.56 11.93 22.35
CA ASN A 88 -11.67 11.21 22.99
C ASN A 88 -11.26 10.72 24.38
N THR A 89 -11.55 11.53 25.40
CA THR A 89 -11.33 11.19 26.81
C THR A 89 -12.15 10.01 27.30
N ASN A 90 -13.26 9.67 26.61
CA ASN A 90 -14.10 8.51 26.90
C ASN A 90 -13.62 7.22 26.21
N SER A 91 -12.46 7.24 25.53
CA SER A 91 -11.94 6.03 24.88
C SER A 91 -11.29 5.10 25.89
N LYS A 92 -11.87 3.90 26.08
CA LYS A 92 -11.25 2.80 26.85
C LYS A 92 -10.02 2.18 26.19
N ARG A 93 -9.71 2.55 24.94
CA ARG A 93 -8.57 2.03 24.17
C ARG A 93 -7.37 2.97 24.32
N ARG A 94 -6.16 2.39 24.40
CA ARG A 94 -4.91 3.18 24.42
C ARG A 94 -4.84 4.10 23.20
N PRO A 95 -4.37 5.36 23.36
CA PRO A 95 -4.12 6.25 22.24
C PRO A 95 -3.18 5.59 21.22
N GLN A 96 -3.57 5.56 19.95
CA GLN A 96 -2.71 5.06 18.87
C GLN A 96 -1.73 6.16 18.45
N LEU A 97 -0.49 5.78 18.16
CA LEU A 97 0.51 6.67 17.57
C LEU A 97 -0.03 7.35 16.30
N GLN A 98 0.32 8.62 16.10
CA GLN A 98 -0.11 9.37 14.92
C GLN A 98 0.62 8.86 13.68
N THR A 99 -0.05 8.03 12.89
CA THR A 99 0.51 7.49 11.64
C THR A 99 0.32 8.41 10.43
N ARG A 100 -0.64 9.35 10.46
CA ARG A 100 -0.93 10.26 9.34
C ARG A 100 -0.30 11.64 9.54
N VAL A 101 0.50 12.10 8.58
CA VAL A 101 1.30 13.34 8.66
C VAL A 101 0.90 14.40 7.63
N GLY A 102 -0.22 14.23 6.93
CA GLY A 102 -0.70 15.20 5.95
C GLY A 102 -0.05 15.06 4.57
N CYS A 103 0.53 13.90 4.27
CA CYS A 103 1.05 13.61 2.94
C CYS A 103 -0.07 13.71 1.88
N LYS A 104 0.25 14.13 0.66
CA LYS A 104 -0.73 14.34 -0.43
C LYS A 104 -0.58 13.32 -1.56
N ALA A 105 0.28 12.31 -1.37
CA ALA A 105 0.51 11.28 -2.36
C ALA A 105 -0.70 10.35 -2.51
N ARG A 106 -1.26 10.35 -3.72
CA ARG A 106 -2.53 9.69 -4.06
C ARG A 106 -2.49 9.16 -5.48
N PHE A 107 -3.12 8.02 -5.69
CA PHE A 107 -3.40 7.43 -6.98
C PHE A 107 -4.88 7.08 -7.09
N SER A 108 -5.51 7.40 -8.22
CA SER A 108 -6.91 7.03 -8.44
C SER A 108 -7.16 6.69 -9.89
N VAL A 109 -7.99 5.67 -10.07
CA VAL A 109 -8.48 5.24 -11.38
C VAL A 109 -9.99 5.45 -11.47
N SER A 110 -10.47 5.60 -12.69
CA SER A 110 -11.88 5.62 -13.03
C SER A 110 -12.15 4.81 -14.29
N LEU A 111 -13.28 4.10 -14.32
CA LEU A 111 -13.75 3.38 -15.48
C LEU A 111 -14.16 4.37 -16.57
N ASN A 112 -13.56 4.25 -17.74
CA ASN A 112 -14.03 4.91 -18.95
C ASN A 112 -15.09 4.00 -19.61
N ARG A 113 -16.33 4.47 -19.69
CA ARG A 113 -17.47 3.71 -20.24
C ARG A 113 -17.36 3.45 -21.74
N ASP A 114 -16.69 4.33 -22.49
CA ASP A 114 -16.57 4.21 -23.94
C ASP A 114 -15.60 3.10 -24.35
N THR A 115 -14.54 2.92 -23.56
CA THR A 115 -13.48 1.95 -23.82
C THR A 115 -13.54 0.73 -22.91
N ASN A 116 -14.42 0.74 -21.89
CA ASN A 116 -14.49 -0.25 -20.81
C ASN A 116 -13.15 -0.52 -20.12
N LYS A 117 -12.26 0.47 -20.07
CA LYS A 117 -10.95 0.38 -19.40
C LYS A 117 -10.86 1.37 -18.26
N TYR A 118 -10.10 1.03 -17.23
CA TYR A 118 -9.77 1.93 -16.14
C TYR A 118 -8.63 2.85 -16.54
N ILE A 119 -8.90 4.16 -16.50
CA ILE A 119 -7.92 5.21 -16.77
C ILE A 119 -7.44 5.86 -15.47
N VAL A 120 -6.19 6.31 -15.43
CA VAL A 120 -5.66 7.03 -14.28
C VAL A 120 -6.22 8.45 -14.26
N ARG A 121 -6.99 8.76 -13.22
CA ARG A 121 -7.61 10.08 -13.03
C ARG A 121 -6.71 11.05 -12.27
N ALA A 122 -5.93 10.55 -11.32
CA ALA A 122 -5.02 11.39 -10.54
C ALA A 122 -3.85 10.56 -10.04
N PHE A 123 -2.66 11.15 -10.15
CA PHE A 123 -1.42 10.65 -9.58
C PHE A 123 -0.69 11.80 -8.91
N LYS A 124 -0.22 11.65 -7.67
CA LYS A 124 0.55 12.68 -6.96
C LYS A 124 1.73 12.03 -6.25
N LYS A 125 2.95 12.50 -6.55
CA LYS A 125 4.24 12.02 -5.99
C LYS A 125 4.76 12.91 -4.85
N ASN A 126 3.89 13.59 -4.10
CA ASN A 126 4.34 14.51 -3.05
C ASN A 126 4.41 13.78 -1.69
N TYR A 127 5.62 13.40 -1.29
CA TYR A 127 5.92 12.76 0.00
C TYR A 127 6.47 13.80 0.99
N CYS A 128 5.92 13.83 2.21
CA CYS A 128 6.33 14.78 3.25
C CYS A 128 7.20 14.17 4.36
N HIS A 129 7.81 13.00 4.15
CA HIS A 129 8.62 12.28 5.13
C HIS A 129 9.67 11.41 4.42
N LYS A 130 10.65 10.93 5.18
CA LYS A 130 11.62 9.93 4.70
C LYS A 130 10.90 8.66 4.24
N LEU A 131 11.22 8.20 3.04
CA LEU A 131 10.75 6.93 2.47
C LEU A 131 11.56 5.78 3.07
N ALA A 132 10.96 4.60 3.15
CA ALA A 132 11.66 3.40 3.60
C ALA A 132 12.67 2.99 2.53
N THR A 133 13.84 2.53 2.95
CA THR A 133 14.79 1.89 2.04
C THR A 133 14.24 0.56 1.55
N PHE A 134 14.74 0.05 0.42
CA PHE A 134 14.30 -1.24 -0.13
C PHE A 134 14.25 -2.39 0.90
N ARG A 135 15.26 -2.46 1.79
CA ARG A 135 15.32 -3.45 2.88
C ARG A 135 14.27 -3.23 3.97
N GLU A 136 13.84 -1.99 4.16
CA GLU A 136 12.84 -1.62 5.16
C GLU A 136 11.40 -1.80 4.66
N VAL A 137 11.18 -1.81 3.35
CA VAL A 137 9.85 -1.92 2.74
C VAL A 137 9.12 -3.20 3.18
N ALA A 138 9.86 -4.30 3.33
CA ALA A 138 9.31 -5.58 3.76
C ALA A 138 8.72 -5.55 5.18
N TRP A 139 9.09 -4.55 6.00
CA TRP A 139 8.58 -4.38 7.37
C TRP A 139 7.42 -3.38 7.45
N LEU A 140 7.06 -2.74 6.34
CA LEU A 140 5.90 -1.84 6.31
C LEU A 140 4.63 -2.66 6.43
N ARG A 141 3.72 -2.19 7.29
CA ARG A 141 2.45 -2.86 7.59
C ARG A 141 1.64 -3.25 6.34
N SER A 142 1.69 -2.44 5.27
CA SER A 142 0.97 -2.73 4.02
C SER A 142 1.51 -3.93 3.22
N TYR A 143 2.75 -4.38 3.51
CA TYR A 143 3.40 -5.49 2.81
C TYR A 143 3.73 -6.66 3.73
N ASN A 144 3.45 -6.54 5.03
CA ASN A 144 3.56 -7.64 5.96
C ASN A 144 2.38 -8.62 5.71
N ASN A 145 2.55 -9.54 4.76
CA ASN A 145 1.64 -10.65 4.56
C ASN A 145 2.07 -11.76 5.52
N ILE A 146 1.35 -11.93 6.64
CA ILE A 146 1.53 -13.12 7.48
C ILE A 146 0.85 -14.29 6.79
N ASP A 147 1.52 -15.45 6.81
CA ASP A 147 0.86 -16.71 6.54
C ASP A 147 -0.35 -16.90 7.48
N PRO A 148 -1.52 -17.35 6.98
CA PRO A 148 -2.66 -17.70 7.83
C PRO A 148 -2.31 -18.61 9.01
N GLU A 149 -1.36 -19.53 8.83
CA GLU A 149 -0.91 -20.43 9.90
C GLU A 149 -0.18 -19.66 11.01
N ASP A 150 0.75 -18.78 10.63
CA ASP A 150 1.47 -17.93 11.58
C ASP A 150 0.54 -16.92 12.25
N LEU A 151 -0.47 -16.42 11.51
CA LEU A 151 -1.53 -15.59 12.09
C LEU A 151 -2.30 -16.36 13.16
N SER A 152 -2.63 -17.62 12.93
CA SER A 152 -3.33 -18.47 13.90
C SER A 152 -2.51 -18.69 15.19
N LYS A 153 -1.19 -18.87 15.04
CA LYS A 153 -0.25 -19.00 16.17
C LYS A 153 -0.16 -17.70 16.97
N ILE A 154 -0.09 -16.56 16.28
CA ILE A 154 -0.07 -15.23 16.89
C ILE A 154 -1.36 -14.95 17.66
N ASP A 155 -2.52 -15.31 17.10
CA ASP A 155 -3.81 -15.13 17.78
C ASP A 155 -3.93 -16.04 19.01
N ALA A 156 -3.43 -17.27 18.93
CA ALA A 156 -3.36 -18.19 20.06
C ALA A 156 -2.47 -17.65 21.20
N MET A 157 -1.38 -16.93 20.89
CA MET A 157 -0.57 -16.25 21.91
C MET A 157 -1.34 -15.15 22.66
N GLY A 158 -2.40 -14.60 22.06
CA GLY A 158 -3.33 -13.69 22.73
C GLY A 158 -4.03 -14.31 23.94
N ASN A 159 -4.27 -15.63 23.92
CA ASN A 159 -4.83 -16.38 25.05
C ASN A 159 -3.85 -16.45 26.24
N TYR A 160 -2.56 -16.26 25.99
CA TYR A 160 -1.51 -16.20 27.00
C TYR A 160 -1.12 -14.77 27.39
N CYS A 161 -2.00 -13.80 27.12
CA CYS A 161 -1.80 -12.37 27.41
C CYS A 161 -0.59 -11.72 26.70
N ILE A 162 0.00 -12.41 25.72
CA ILE A 162 1.05 -11.84 24.86
C ILE A 162 0.34 -11.15 23.70
N ARG A 163 0.30 -9.82 23.72
CA ARG A 163 -0.31 -9.05 22.63
C ARG A 163 0.71 -8.78 21.52
N PRO A 164 0.47 -9.26 20.30
CA PRO A 164 1.34 -8.96 19.18
C PRO A 164 1.33 -7.46 18.89
N CYS A 165 2.52 -6.88 18.77
CA CYS A 165 2.68 -5.52 18.28
C CYS A 165 2.50 -5.55 16.74
N PHE A 166 1.30 -5.17 16.29
CA PHE A 166 0.98 -4.81 14.90
C PHE A 166 0.74 -5.96 13.89
N TYR A 167 -0.47 -6.51 13.89
CA TYR A 167 -1.07 -7.13 12.70
C TYR A 167 -2.60 -6.98 12.71
N ILE A 168 -3.08 -5.89 12.09
CA ILE A 168 -4.46 -5.63 11.63
C ILE A 168 -4.32 -4.79 10.36
#